data_AF-A0A970BMD2-F1
#
_entry.id   AF-A0A970BMD2-F1
#
_cell.length_a   1.000
_cell.length_b   1.000
_cell.length_c   1.000
_cell.angle_alpha   90.00
_cell.angle_beta   90.00
_cell.angle_gamma   90.00
#
_symmetry.space_group_name_H-M   'P 1'
#
loop_
_entity.id
_entity.type
_entity.pdbx_description
1 polymer ?
#
loop_
_entity_poly.entity_id
_entity_poly.type
_entity_poly.pdbx_seq_one_letter_code
_entity_poly.pdbx_strand_id
1 'polypeptide(L)'
;MRQNYPSINPVEALPRFILTLNPWFSGLLIATMLITVIGAAAGITLGVSTIVTRDIYQKIRFNSTDRENIFVSRCVIILILIFALFIALSGLESFVLYWSYYALGLRGAALFIPLLVTLFKPDVFLSRTVNISMILAAFTVFMWGTLLGKSEQSIYIGLMVSFAILLIGFMRNRSVGGVKEVKKG
;
A
#
# COMPACT_ATOMS: atom_id res chain seq x y z
N MET A 1 -24.12 -19.11 0.20
CA MET A 1 -24.81 -17.87 0.64
C MET A 1 -25.36 -17.03 -0.51
N ARG A 2 -24.63 -16.78 -1.61
CA ARG A 2 -25.17 -16.10 -2.82
C ARG A 2 -26.43 -16.77 -3.42
N GLN A 3 -26.59 -18.08 -3.23
CA GLN A 3 -27.77 -18.85 -3.67
C GLN A 3 -29.02 -18.67 -2.79
N ASN A 4 -28.88 -18.29 -1.51
CA ASN A 4 -30.03 -18.15 -0.58
C ASN A 4 -30.38 -16.69 -0.24
N TYR A 5 -29.44 -15.74 -0.38
CA TYR A 5 -29.67 -14.31 -0.08
C TYR A 5 -28.98 -13.40 -1.11
N PRO A 6 -29.63 -13.10 -2.25
CA PRO A 6 -29.01 -12.38 -3.37
C PRO A 6 -28.78 -10.88 -3.14
N SER A 7 -29.45 -10.27 -2.16
CA SER A 7 -29.48 -8.82 -1.93
C SER A 7 -28.58 -8.33 -0.78
N ILE A 8 -27.83 -9.22 -0.12
CA ILE A 8 -26.97 -8.83 1.01
C ILE A 8 -25.64 -8.26 0.49
N ASN A 9 -25.27 -7.08 0.97
CA ASN A 9 -23.96 -6.49 0.72
C ASN A 9 -22.85 -7.47 1.17
N PRO A 10 -21.89 -7.86 0.32
CA PRO A 10 -20.85 -8.83 0.66
C PRO A 10 -20.07 -8.50 1.95
N VAL A 11 -19.95 -7.21 2.28
CA VAL A 11 -19.26 -6.72 3.47
C VAL A 11 -19.99 -7.11 4.76
N GLU A 12 -21.33 -7.18 4.74
CA GLU A 12 -22.15 -7.51 5.90
C GLU A 12 -22.44 -9.00 6.05
N ALA A 13 -22.14 -9.80 5.03
CA ALA A 13 -22.49 -11.23 5.00
C ALA A 13 -21.90 -12.01 6.19
N LEU A 14 -20.64 -11.72 6.54
CA LEU A 14 -19.95 -12.39 7.65
C LEU A 14 -20.51 -11.97 9.03
N PRO A 15 -20.62 -10.67 9.37
CA PRO A 15 -21.29 -10.25 10.61
C PRO A 15 -22.71 -10.80 10.74
N ARG A 16 -23.50 -10.78 9.65
CA ARG A 16 -24.86 -11.31 9.62
C ARG A 16 -24.90 -12.81 9.90
N PHE A 17 -23.96 -13.57 9.37
CA PHE A 17 -23.86 -15.00 9.64
C PHE A 17 -23.55 -15.29 11.12
N ILE A 18 -22.62 -14.55 11.71
CA ILE A 18 -22.23 -14.73 13.12
C ILE A 18 -23.43 -14.50 14.05
N LEU A 19 -24.30 -13.55 13.71
CA LEU A 19 -25.53 -13.29 14.48
C LEU A 19 -26.57 -14.42 14.42
N THR A 20 -26.50 -15.32 13.44
CA THR A 20 -27.40 -16.49 13.37
C THR A 20 -26.96 -17.69 14.21
N LEU A 21 -25.74 -17.66 14.77
CA LEU A 21 -25.22 -18.70 15.66
C LEU A 21 -25.82 -18.57 17.08
N ASN A 22 -25.58 -19.59 17.91
CA ASN A 22 -25.92 -19.55 19.33
C ASN A 22 -25.35 -18.28 20.01
N PRO A 23 -26.13 -17.59 20.87
CA PRO A 23 -25.74 -16.34 21.52
C PRO A 23 -24.34 -16.32 22.15
N TRP A 24 -23.92 -17.43 22.75
CA TRP A 24 -22.59 -17.54 23.37
C TRP A 24 -21.45 -17.44 22.35
N PHE A 25 -21.56 -18.16 21.24
CA PHE A 25 -20.55 -18.14 20.18
C PHE A 25 -20.60 -16.84 19.37
N SER A 26 -21.79 -16.31 19.14
CA SER A 26 -21.97 -15.03 18.45
C SER A 26 -21.28 -13.89 19.20
N GLY A 27 -21.50 -13.78 20.51
CA GLY A 27 -20.84 -12.77 21.36
C GLY A 27 -19.32 -12.89 21.35
N LEU A 28 -18.79 -14.10 21.48
CA LEU A 28 -17.35 -14.36 21.42
C LEU A 28 -16.75 -13.91 20.08
N LEU A 29 -17.36 -14.30 18.96
CA LEU A 29 -16.86 -14.00 17.62
C LEU A 29 -16.91 -12.51 17.29
N ILE A 30 -17.99 -11.81 17.68
CA ILE A 30 -18.11 -10.35 17.47
C ILE A 30 -17.08 -9.61 18.30
N ALA A 31 -16.85 -10.02 19.56
CA ALA A 31 -15.82 -9.43 20.41
C ALA A 31 -14.41 -9.62 19.80
N THR A 32 -14.08 -10.82 19.33
CA THR A 32 -12.81 -11.10 18.65
C THR A 32 -12.65 -10.29 17.37
N MET A 33 -13.71 -10.17 16.56
CA MET A 33 -13.70 -9.37 15.33
C MET A 33 -13.43 -7.89 15.64
N LEU A 34 -14.09 -7.33 16.67
CA LEU A 34 -13.89 -5.95 17.09
C LEU A 34 -12.44 -5.70 17.54
N ILE A 35 -11.92 -6.56 18.42
CA ILE A 35 -10.54 -6.46 18.93
C ILE A 35 -9.53 -6.53 17.77
N THR A 36 -9.76 -7.43 16.81
CA THR A 36 -8.88 -7.62 15.64
C THR A 36 -8.86 -6.37 14.76
N VAL A 37 -10.02 -5.77 14.48
CA VAL A 37 -10.13 -4.57 13.65
C VAL A 37 -9.45 -3.37 14.34
N ILE A 38 -9.66 -3.18 15.65
CA ILE A 38 -9.01 -2.11 16.41
C ILE A 38 -7.49 -2.29 16.43
N GLY A 39 -7.01 -3.51 16.64
CA GLY A 39 -5.57 -3.82 16.63
C GLY A 39 -4.92 -3.54 15.28
N ALA A 40 -5.58 -3.93 14.18
CA ALA A 40 -5.10 -3.65 12.83
C ALA A 40 -5.08 -2.15 12.52
N ALA A 41 -6.15 -1.43 12.87
CA ALA A 41 -6.24 0.02 12.67
C ALA A 41 -5.14 0.78 13.44
N ALA A 42 -4.89 0.38 14.69
CA ALA A 42 -3.81 0.95 15.50
C ALA A 42 -2.43 0.71 14.88
N GLY A 43 -2.15 -0.52 14.43
CA GLY A 43 -0.88 -0.87 13.80
C GLY A 43 -0.59 -0.09 12.52
N ILE A 44 -1.58 0.03 11.63
CA ILE A 44 -1.43 0.79 10.37
C ILE A 44 -1.23 2.28 10.67
N THR A 45 -2.00 2.84 11.61
CA THR A 45 -1.90 4.26 11.99
C THR A 45 -0.54 4.59 12.58
N LEU A 46 -0.02 3.74 13.46
CA LEU A 46 1.34 3.84 14.02
C LEU A 46 2.40 3.71 12.93
N GLY A 47 2.25 2.76 12.01
CA GLY A 47 3.17 2.59 10.88
C GLY A 47 3.26 3.85 10.02
N VAL A 48 2.11 4.41 9.62
CA VAL A 48 2.06 5.66 8.84
C VAL A 48 2.65 6.83 9.62
N SER A 49 2.29 6.98 10.90
CA SER A 49 2.83 8.05 11.76
C SER A 49 4.35 7.97 11.90
N THR A 50 4.90 6.77 12.03
CA THR A 50 6.34 6.55 12.13
C THR A 50 7.05 6.86 10.82
N ILE A 51 6.48 6.47 9.67
CA ILE A 51 7.02 6.82 8.35
C ILE A 51 7.05 8.34 8.20
N VAL A 52 5.96 9.05 8.51
CA VAL A 52 5.91 10.51 8.41
C VAL A 52 6.93 11.17 9.34
N THR A 53 7.04 10.72 10.58
CA THR A 53 7.95 11.34 11.55
C THR A 53 9.41 11.04 11.22
N ARG A 54 9.74 9.80 10.87
CA ARG A 54 11.13 9.37 10.67
C ARG A 54 11.66 9.68 9.27
N ASP A 55 10.87 9.47 8.22
CA ASP A 55 11.34 9.66 6.84
C ASP A 55 11.20 11.11 6.36
N ILE A 56 10.20 11.85 6.86
CA ILE A 56 9.94 13.23 6.42
C ILE A 56 10.44 14.22 7.47
N TYR A 57 9.95 14.12 8.72
CA TYR A 57 10.23 15.15 9.73
C TYR A 57 11.70 15.19 10.16
N GLN A 58 12.32 14.04 10.47
CA GLN A 58 13.75 14.01 10.83
C GLN A 58 14.67 14.43 9.67
N LYS A 59 14.26 14.19 8.42
CA LYS A 59 15.05 14.55 7.24
C LYS A 59 15.02 16.07 6.96
N ILE A 60 13.92 16.73 7.33
CA ILE A 60 13.75 18.19 7.19
C ILE A 60 14.33 18.94 8.39
N ARG A 61 14.25 18.37 9.60
CA ARG A 61 14.82 18.96 10.83
C ARG A 61 15.90 18.05 11.43
N PHE A 62 17.15 18.30 11.02
CA PHE A 62 18.35 17.52 11.37
C PHE A 62 18.69 17.48 12.88
N ASN A 63 18.01 18.29 13.72
CA ASN A 63 18.27 18.42 15.16
C ASN A 63 16.97 18.40 15.97
N SER A 64 16.17 17.34 15.82
CA SER A 64 14.91 17.15 16.53
C SER A 64 15.11 16.26 17.77
N THR A 65 14.67 16.73 18.93
CA THR A 65 14.78 15.99 20.20
C THR A 65 13.78 14.83 20.23
N ASP A 66 14.10 13.70 20.87
CA ASP A 66 13.19 12.52 20.96
C ASP A 66 11.78 12.87 21.45
N ARG A 67 11.67 13.86 22.36
CA ARG A 67 10.39 14.37 22.86
C ARG A 67 9.55 15.06 21.78
N GLU A 68 10.18 15.81 20.88
CA GLU A 68 9.50 16.48 19.76
C GLU A 68 9.01 15.44 18.75
N ASN A 69 9.81 14.41 18.44
CA ASN A 69 9.41 13.34 17.52
C ASN A 69 8.20 12.56 18.03
N ILE A 70 8.13 12.28 19.34
CA ILE A 70 6.96 11.64 19.96
C ILE A 70 5.74 12.56 19.88
N PHE A 71 5.91 13.86 20.12
CA PHE A 71 4.81 14.83 20.02
C PHE A 71 4.27 14.92 18.59
N VAL A 72 5.14 15.02 17.59
CA VAL A 72 4.77 15.04 16.16
C VAL A 72 4.05 13.76 15.77
N SER A 73 4.57 12.60 16.18
CA SER A 73 3.92 11.31 15.91
C SER A 73 2.50 11.26 16.48
N ARG A 74 2.29 11.76 17.70
CA ARG A 74 0.95 11.84 18.33
C ARG A 74 0.02 12.79 17.57
N CYS A 75 0.50 13.96 17.16
CA CYS A 75 -0.27 14.87 16.33
C CYS A 75 -0.69 14.25 14.99
N VAL A 76 0.22 13.51 14.34
CA VAL A 76 -0.07 12.81 13.07
C VAL A 76 -1.13 11.73 13.29
N ILE A 77 -1.05 10.95 14.38
CA ILE A 77 -2.07 9.93 14.71
C ILE A 77 -3.45 10.59 14.89
N ILE A 78 -3.52 11.68 15.66
CA ILE A 78 -4.78 12.41 15.89
C ILE A 78 -5.34 12.93 14.56
N LEU A 79 -4.49 13.48 13.69
CA LEU A 79 -4.89 13.98 12.38
C LEU A 79 -5.46 12.85 11.51
N ILE A 80 -4.78 11.69 11.45
CA ILE A 80 -5.26 10.51 10.71
C ILE A 80 -6.61 10.04 11.24
N LEU A 81 -6.79 10.01 12.56
CA LEU A 81 -8.07 9.61 13.18
C LEU A 81 -9.21 10.57 12.83
N ILE A 82 -8.95 11.88 12.81
CA ILE A 82 -9.93 12.90 12.41
C ILE A 82 -10.33 12.70 10.94
N PHE A 83 -9.36 12.47 10.05
CA PHE A 83 -9.63 12.18 8.65
C PHE A 83 -10.43 10.88 8.47
N ALA A 84 -10.06 9.82 9.19
CA ALA A 84 -10.77 8.54 9.15
C ALA A 84 -12.22 8.70 9.63
N LEU A 85 -12.45 9.48 10.69
CA LEU A 85 -13.79 9.79 11.19
C LEU A 85 -14.62 10.57 10.16
N PHE A 86 -14.03 11.57 9.51
CA PHE A 86 -14.69 12.34 8.46
C PHE A 86 -15.13 11.46 7.28
N ILE A 87 -14.25 10.55 6.85
CA ILE A 87 -14.55 9.58 5.78
C ILE A 87 -15.63 8.60 6.23
N ALA A 88 -15.57 8.11 7.47
CA ALA A 88 -16.58 7.21 8.03
C ALA A 88 -17.97 7.86 8.08
N LEU A 89 -18.07 9.13 8.48
CA LEU A 89 -19.33 9.89 8.53
C LEU A 89 -19.92 10.15 7.13
N SER A 90 -19.07 10.19 6.10
CA SER A 90 -19.52 10.48 4.73
C SER A 90 -20.23 9.28 4.07
N GLY A 91 -20.25 8.10 4.69
CA GLY A 91 -21.06 6.95 4.26
C GLY A 91 -20.66 6.32 2.91
N LEU A 92 -19.43 6.55 2.43
CA LEU A 92 -18.96 6.07 1.12
C LEU A 92 -18.41 4.63 1.18
N GLU A 93 -19.28 3.65 1.39
CA GLU A 93 -18.87 2.23 1.48
C GLU A 93 -18.14 1.73 0.22
N SER A 94 -18.68 2.07 -0.96
CA SER A 94 -18.11 1.66 -2.25
C SER A 94 -16.77 2.34 -2.54
N PHE A 95 -16.60 3.57 -2.06
CA PHE A 95 -15.39 4.36 -2.29
C PHE A 95 -14.25 3.86 -1.38
N VAL A 96 -14.52 3.50 -0.13
CA VAL A 96 -13.49 2.92 0.77
C VAL A 96 -12.90 1.64 0.18
N LEU A 97 -13.76 0.76 -0.37
CA LEU A 97 -13.30 -0.47 -1.00
C LEU A 97 -12.46 -0.19 -2.25
N TYR A 98 -12.90 0.74 -3.10
CA TYR A 98 -12.15 1.19 -4.27
C TYR A 98 -10.76 1.74 -3.89
N TRP A 99 -10.70 2.62 -2.89
CA TRP A 99 -9.45 3.20 -2.41
C TRP A 99 -8.53 2.16 -1.77
N SER A 100 -9.10 1.16 -1.10
CA SER A 100 -8.35 0.04 -0.52
C SER A 100 -7.71 -0.83 -1.60
N TYR A 101 -8.45 -1.19 -2.65
CA TYR A 101 -7.91 -1.90 -3.81
C TYR A 101 -6.84 -1.09 -4.53
N TYR A 102 -7.05 0.22 -4.66
CA TYR A 102 -6.10 1.11 -5.29
C TYR A 102 -4.78 1.20 -4.50
N ALA A 103 -4.86 1.39 -3.18
CA ALA A 103 -3.68 1.43 -2.31
C ALA A 103 -2.91 0.10 -2.32
N LEU A 104 -3.62 -1.03 -2.34
CA LEU A 104 -3.00 -2.36 -2.45
C LEU A 104 -2.32 -2.55 -3.81
N GLY A 105 -2.99 -2.16 -4.90
CA GLY A 105 -2.45 -2.25 -6.25
C GLY A 105 -1.23 -1.38 -6.46
N LEU A 106 -1.24 -0.16 -5.94
CA LEU A 106 -0.08 0.73 -5.98
C LEU A 106 1.11 0.16 -5.21
N ARG A 107 0.91 -0.36 -4.00
CA ARG A 107 1.97 -1.03 -3.22
C ARG A 107 2.50 -2.26 -3.96
N GLY A 108 1.63 -3.09 -4.53
CA GLY A 108 2.02 -4.27 -5.29
C GLY A 108 2.84 -3.91 -6.54
N ALA A 109 2.33 -3.02 -7.39
CA ALA A 109 2.97 -2.66 -8.64
C ALA A 109 4.28 -1.86 -8.46
N ALA A 110 4.34 -0.96 -7.47
CA ALA A 110 5.50 -0.10 -7.26
C ALA A 110 6.63 -0.78 -6.45
N LEU A 111 6.31 -1.75 -5.58
CA LEU A 111 7.31 -2.38 -4.70
C LEU A 111 7.72 -3.78 -5.16
N PHE A 112 6.82 -4.59 -5.69
CA PHE A 112 7.06 -6.02 -5.88
C PHE A 112 8.17 -6.31 -6.90
N ILE A 113 8.09 -5.75 -8.11
CA ILE A 113 9.09 -6.04 -9.15
C ILE A 113 10.46 -5.40 -8.84
N PRO A 114 10.57 -4.13 -8.41
CA PRO A 114 11.86 -3.56 -8.03
C PRO A 114 12.54 -4.32 -6.89
N LEU A 115 11.79 -4.71 -5.85
CA LEU A 115 12.33 -5.47 -4.73
C LEU A 115 12.79 -6.87 -5.14
N LEU A 116 12.05 -7.54 -6.03
CA LEU A 116 12.39 -8.88 -6.51
C LEU A 116 13.67 -8.83 -7.36
N VAL A 117 13.83 -7.80 -8.18
CA VAL A 117 15.03 -7.58 -9.00
C VAL A 117 16.25 -7.26 -8.13
N THR A 118 16.11 -6.41 -7.11
CA THR A 118 17.22 -6.11 -6.18
C THR A 118 17.60 -7.31 -5.32
N LEU A 119 16.65 -8.16 -4.94
CA LEU A 119 16.90 -9.37 -4.15
C LEU A 119 17.67 -10.43 -4.94
N PHE A 120 17.31 -10.68 -6.20
CA PHE A 120 17.95 -11.71 -7.03
C PHE A 120 19.26 -11.25 -7.69
N LYS A 121 19.40 -9.97 -8.03
CA LYS A 121 20.57 -9.39 -8.73
C LYS A 121 20.98 -8.03 -8.15
N PRO A 122 21.54 -7.98 -6.92
CA PRO A 122 21.91 -6.72 -6.27
C PRO A 122 23.02 -5.96 -7.02
N ASP A 123 23.92 -6.68 -7.70
CA ASP A 123 25.13 -6.12 -8.33
C ASP A 123 24.90 -5.46 -9.71
N VAL A 124 23.71 -5.65 -10.28
CA VAL A 124 23.45 -5.31 -11.69
C VAL A 124 22.74 -3.96 -11.85
N PHE A 125 22.13 -3.41 -10.79
CA PHE A 125 21.32 -2.20 -10.90
C PHE A 125 21.92 -1.02 -10.12
N LEU A 126 22.23 0.05 -10.86
CA LEU A 126 22.55 1.35 -10.26
C LEU A 126 21.35 1.82 -9.42
N SER A 127 21.57 2.25 -8.17
CA SER A 127 20.50 2.71 -7.27
C SER A 127 19.58 3.76 -7.91
N ARG A 128 20.10 4.52 -8.88
CA ARG A 128 19.35 5.51 -9.66
C ARG A 128 18.29 4.88 -10.57
N THR A 129 18.58 3.76 -11.23
CA THR A 129 17.64 3.10 -12.16
C THR A 129 16.50 2.43 -11.40
N VAL A 130 16.79 1.83 -10.23
CA VAL A 130 15.76 1.26 -9.35
C VAL A 130 14.83 2.34 -8.83
N ASN A 131 15.37 3.46 -8.35
CA ASN A 131 14.57 4.60 -7.88
C ASN A 131 13.68 5.18 -9.00
N ILE A 132 14.22 5.33 -10.21
CA ILE A 132 13.44 5.82 -11.37
C ILE A 132 12.34 4.82 -11.75
N SER A 133 12.62 3.51 -11.71
CA SER A 133 11.60 2.49 -12.01
C SER A 133 10.46 2.49 -10.99
N MET A 134 10.77 2.70 -9.71
CA MET A 134 9.79 2.80 -8.62
C MET A 134 8.89 4.03 -8.77
N ILE A 135 9.49 5.20 -9.07
CA ILE A 135 8.75 6.46 -9.28
C ILE A 135 7.89 6.37 -10.53
N LEU A 136 8.44 5.86 -11.64
CA LEU A 136 7.73 5.77 -12.92
C LEU A 136 6.59 4.74 -12.85
N ALA A 137 6.81 3.59 -12.20
CA ALA A 137 5.75 2.60 -11.94
C ALA A 137 4.61 3.20 -11.11
N ALA A 138 4.93 3.91 -10.03
CA ALA A 138 3.93 4.58 -9.21
C ALA A 138 3.16 5.65 -10.01
N PHE A 139 3.86 6.41 -10.87
CA PHE A 139 3.26 7.43 -11.71
C PHE A 139 2.35 6.85 -12.80
N THR A 140 2.75 5.74 -13.43
CA THR A 140 1.91 5.08 -14.43
C THR A 140 0.67 4.45 -13.83
N VAL A 141 0.77 3.82 -12.65
CA VAL A 141 -0.41 3.32 -11.92
C VAL A 141 -1.32 4.48 -11.52
N PHE A 142 -0.74 5.62 -11.11
CA PHE A 142 -1.50 6.81 -10.77
C PHE A 142 -2.28 7.40 -11.95
N MET A 143 -1.62 7.51 -13.10
CA MET A 143 -2.24 8.01 -14.33
C MET A 143 -3.30 7.05 -14.89
N TRP A 144 -3.04 5.74 -14.84
CA TRP A 144 -4.01 4.76 -15.33
C TRP A 144 -5.24 4.65 -14.42
N GLY A 145 -5.03 4.73 -13.10
CA GLY A 145 -6.08 4.72 -12.10
C GLY A 145 -7.04 5.91 -12.18
N THR A 146 -6.53 7.07 -12.58
CA THR A 146 -7.31 8.32 -12.67
C THR A 146 -8.04 8.48 -14.01
N LEU A 147 -7.52 7.93 -15.11
CA LEU A 147 -8.14 8.09 -16.44
C LEU A 147 -9.20 7.04 -16.83
N LEU A 148 -9.20 5.82 -16.29
CA LEU A 148 -9.99 4.70 -16.86
C LEU A 148 -11.03 4.04 -15.96
N GLY A 149 -11.21 4.48 -14.70
CA GLY A 149 -12.42 4.22 -13.89
C GLY A 149 -12.84 2.76 -13.63
N LYS A 150 -12.11 1.75 -14.11
CA LYS A 150 -12.40 0.32 -13.90
C LYS A 150 -11.34 -0.31 -12.99
N SER A 151 -11.63 -0.27 -11.69
CA SER A 151 -10.75 -0.72 -10.59
C SER A 151 -10.28 -2.16 -10.73
N GLU A 152 -11.14 -3.06 -11.22
CA GLU A 152 -10.89 -4.51 -11.21
C GLU A 152 -9.74 -4.95 -12.15
N GLN A 153 -9.39 -4.12 -13.15
CA GLN A 153 -8.31 -4.40 -14.12
C GLN A 153 -7.03 -3.59 -13.87
N SER A 154 -7.06 -2.67 -12.89
CA SER A 154 -5.99 -1.69 -12.66
C SER A 154 -4.71 -2.34 -12.11
N ILE A 155 -4.84 -3.41 -11.31
CA ILE A 155 -3.71 -4.16 -10.75
C ILE A 155 -2.90 -4.88 -11.84
N TYR A 156 -3.58 -5.53 -12.79
CA TYR A 156 -2.92 -6.29 -13.86
C TYR A 156 -2.13 -5.37 -14.79
N ILE A 157 -2.67 -4.20 -15.14
CA ILE A 157 -1.98 -3.21 -15.94
C ILE A 157 -0.75 -2.66 -15.21
N GLY A 158 -0.88 -2.33 -13.92
CA GLY A 158 0.22 -1.79 -13.11
C GLY A 158 1.39 -2.77 -13.04
N LEU A 159 1.08 -4.06 -12.90
CA LEU A 159 2.07 -5.13 -12.92
C LEU A 159 2.76 -5.26 -14.29
N MET A 160 1.99 -5.23 -15.39
CA MET A 160 2.54 -5.33 -16.75
C MET A 160 3.47 -4.17 -17.08
N VAL A 161 3.14 -2.94 -16.68
CA VAL A 161 3.98 -1.77 -16.91
C VAL A 161 5.28 -1.85 -16.11
N SER A 162 5.21 -2.19 -14.82
CA SER A 162 6.42 -2.40 -14.00
C SER A 162 7.32 -3.49 -14.59
N PHE A 163 6.73 -4.58 -15.09
CA PHE A 163 7.46 -5.66 -15.74
C PHE A 163 8.10 -5.21 -17.07
N ALA A 164 7.38 -4.46 -17.92
CA ALA A 164 7.89 -3.93 -19.17
C ALA A 164 9.05 -2.95 -18.95
N ILE A 165 8.93 -2.05 -17.97
CA ILE A 165 9.98 -1.07 -17.63
C ILE A 165 11.23 -1.77 -17.11
N LEU A 166 11.08 -2.82 -16.29
CA LEU A 166 12.23 -3.59 -15.80
C LEU A 166 12.85 -4.48 -16.87
N LEU A 167 12.07 -5.00 -17.83
CA LEU A 167 12.61 -5.65 -19.02
C LEU A 167 13.39 -4.68 -19.90
N ILE A 168 12.87 -3.48 -20.15
CA ILE A 168 13.57 -2.42 -20.89
C ILE A 168 14.84 -2.00 -20.15
N GLY A 169 14.77 -1.86 -18.82
CA GLY A 169 15.92 -1.57 -17.96
C GLY A 169 16.98 -2.68 -18.01
N PHE A 170 16.56 -3.95 -18.02
CA PHE A 170 17.45 -5.10 -18.13
C PHE A 170 18.12 -5.19 -19.51
N MET A 171 17.37 -4.96 -20.60
CA MET A 171 17.91 -4.92 -21.96
C MET A 171 18.87 -3.74 -22.16
N ARG A 172 18.55 -2.56 -21.61
CA ARG A 172 19.41 -1.37 -21.70
C ARG A 172 20.68 -1.53 -20.87
N ASN A 173 20.62 -2.26 -19.75
CA ASN A 173 21.80 -2.54 -18.94
C ASN A 173 22.75 -3.57 -19.59
N ARG A 174 22.25 -4.45 -20.45
CA ARG A 174 23.10 -5.28 -21.31
C ARG A 174 23.89 -4.46 -22.34
N SER A 175 23.37 -3.32 -22.79
CA SER A 175 24.09 -2.42 -23.70
C SER A 175 25.19 -1.59 -23.02
N VAL A 176 25.16 -1.45 -21.69
CA VAL A 176 26.20 -0.72 -20.93
C VAL A 176 27.25 -1.68 -20.34
N GLY A 177 26.98 -2.99 -20.33
CA GLY A 177 27.97 -4.04 -20.04
C GLY A 177 29.05 -4.22 -21.11
N GLY A 178 28.95 -3.54 -22.25
CA GLY A 178 29.93 -3.58 -23.33
C GLY A 178 31.05 -2.54 -23.27
N VAL A 179 31.06 -1.62 -22.29
CA VAL A 179 32.04 -0.51 -22.25
C VAL A 179 32.87 -0.46 -20.96
N LYS A 180 32.68 -1.39 -20.01
CA LYS A 180 33.47 -1.43 -18.76
C LYS A 180 34.48 -2.59 -18.65
N GLU A 181 34.90 -3.16 -19.78
CA GLU A 181 36.02 -4.12 -19.83
C GLU A 181 37.35 -3.50 -20.32
N VAL A 182 37.39 -2.19 -20.59
CA VAL A 182 38.65 -1.51 -21.00
C VAL A 182 38.88 -0.25 -20.17
N LYS A 183 39.34 -0.44 -18.93
CA LYS A 183 40.45 0.33 -18.35
C LYS A 183 40.89 -0.35 -17.05
N LYS A 184 41.67 -1.41 -17.25
CA LYS A 184 42.63 -1.97 -16.30
C LYS A 184 43.71 -0.93 -15.97
N GLY A 185 44.34 -1.12 -14.82
CA GLY A 185 45.79 -0.98 -14.66
C GLY A 185 46.25 0.38 -14.18
#